data_AF-J3HVQ4-F1
#
_entry.id   AF-J3HVQ4-F1
#
_cell.length_a   1.000
_cell.length_b   1.000
_cell.length_c   1.000
_cell.angle_alpha   90.00
_cell.angle_beta   90.00
_cell.angle_gamma   90.00
#
_symmetry.space_group_name_H-M   'P 1'
#
loop_
_entity.id
_entity.type
_entity.pdbx_description
1 polymer ?
#
loop_
_entity_poly.entity_id
_entity_poly.type
_entity_poly.pdbx_seq_one_letter_code
_entity_poly.pdbx_strand_id
1 'polypeptide(L)' 'MNSFTPELKRILEKAGCFFVRQGRGDHEIWQSPISGIRFTVDNNIKSRHTANAVLKQAGLPKHF' A
#
# COMPACT_ATOMS: atom_id res chain seq x y z
N MET A 1 -3.47 -11.93 15.22
CA MET A 1 -3.78 -11.85 13.78
C MET A 1 -2.67 -11.09 13.11
N ASN A 2 -2.04 -11.68 12.10
CA ASN A 2 -0.97 -11.03 11.35
C ASN A 2 -1.59 -10.03 10.36
N SER A 3 -1.01 -8.84 10.26
CA SER A 3 -1.41 -7.82 9.27
C SER A 3 -0.85 -8.15 7.89
N PHE A 4 -1.58 -7.78 6.83
CA PHE A 4 -1.11 -7.82 5.44
C PHE A 4 -0.13 -6.70 5.10
N THR A 5 -0.05 -5.66 5.94
CA THR A 5 0.74 -4.46 5.64
C THR A 5 2.23 -4.74 5.38
N PRO A 6 2.95 -5.57 6.18
CA PRO A 6 4.37 -5.81 5.94
C PRO A 6 4.68 -6.44 4.57
N GLU A 7 3.85 -7.39 4.13
CA GLU A 7 4.02 -7.99 2.80
C GLU A 7 3.60 -7.02 1.69
N LEU A 8 2.48 -6.31 1.88
CA LEU A 8 2.01 -5.29 0.95
C LEU A 8 3.09 -4.23 0.70
N LYS A 9 3.72 -3.68 1.75
CA LYS A 9 4.81 -2.69 1.60
C LYS A 9 5.99 -3.25 0.81
N ARG A 10 6.39 -4.50 1.05
CA ARG A 10 7.46 -5.15 0.26
C ARG A 10 7.11 -5.25 -1.23
N ILE A 11 5.85 -5.55 -1.56
CA ILE A 11 5.39 -5.59 -2.96
C ILE A 11 5.42 -4.19 -3.57
N LEU A 12 4.95 -3.17 -2.83
CA LEU A 12 4.95 -1.78 -3.27
C LEU A 12 6.38 -1.27 -3.52
N GLU A 13 7.30 -1.51 -2.60
CA GLU A 13 8.73 -1.14 -2.74
C GLU A 13 9.38 -1.83 -3.94
N LYS A 14 9.13 -3.13 -4.12
CA LYS A 14 9.62 -3.89 -5.31
C LYS A 14 9.08 -3.34 -6.61
N ALA A 15 7.86 -2.79 -6.60
CA ALA A 15 7.24 -2.11 -7.73
C ALA A 15 7.71 -0.65 -7.92
N GLY A 16 8.66 -0.18 -7.10
CA GLY A 16 9.18 1.19 -7.15
C GLY A 16 8.25 2.23 -6.52
N CYS A 17 7.17 1.82 -5.85
CA CYS A 17 6.39 2.75 -5.04
C CYS A 17 7.20 3.17 -3.81
N PHE A 18 7.03 4.42 -3.39
CA PHE A 18 7.81 4.96 -2.28
C PHE A 18 6.95 5.72 -1.29
N PHE A 19 7.36 5.63 -0.02
CA PHE A 19 6.80 6.43 1.05
C PHE A 19 7.09 7.92 0.81
N VAL A 20 6.06 8.76 0.96
CA VAL A 20 6.16 10.21 0.79
C VAL A 20 6.18 10.91 2.15
N ARG A 21 5.19 10.61 2.99
CA ARG A 21 5.05 11.21 4.33
C ARG A 21 4.04 10.46 5.19
N GLN A 22 4.05 10.75 6.49
CA GLN A 22 3.00 10.30 7.40
C GLN A 22 1.68 11.03 7.09
N GLY A 23 0.59 10.26 7.15
CA GLY A 23 -0.79 10.72 7.09
C GLY A 23 -1.33 11.03 8.49
N ARG A 24 -2.66 10.89 8.68
CA ARG A 24 -3.28 11.03 10.00
C ARG A 24 -3.15 9.71 10.76
N GLY A 25 -2.73 9.77 12.02
CA GLY A 25 -2.58 8.57 12.85
C GLY A 25 -1.43 7.71 12.38
N ASP A 26 -1.67 6.41 12.21
CA ASP A 26 -0.69 5.42 11.74
C ASP A 26 -0.76 5.18 10.22
N HIS A 27 -1.46 6.04 9.48
CA HIS A 27 -1.53 5.94 8.02
C HIS A 27 -0.32 6.56 7.35
N GLU A 28 0.16 5.94 6.28
CA GLU A 28 1.24 6.44 5.45
C GLU A 28 0.74 6.86 4.07
N ILE A 29 1.30 7.94 3.52
CA ILE A 29 1.05 8.36 2.15
C ILE A 29 2.20 7.88 1.28
N TRP A 30 1.87 7.12 0.25
CA TRP A 30 2.77 6.54 -0.73
C TRP A 30 2.50 7.10 -2.12
N GLN A 31 3.50 7.07 -2.99
CA GLN A 31 3.41 7.42 -4.40
C GLN A 31 3.73 6.19 -5.26
N SER A 32 2.91 5.93 -6.27
CA SER A 32 3.24 4.97 -7.33
C SER A 32 3.80 5.68 -8.55
N PRO A 33 4.96 5.27 -9.10
CA PRO A 33 5.41 5.71 -10.42
C PRO A 33 4.63 5.04 -11.55
N ILE A 34 3.94 3.92 -11.28
CA ILE A 34 3.20 3.13 -12.28
C ILE A 34 1.87 3.81 -12.61
N SER A 35 1.10 4.16 -11.59
CA SER A 35 -0.20 4.83 -11.76
C SER A 35 -0.11 6.36 -11.66
N GLY A 36 1.01 6.90 -11.19
CA GLY A 36 1.20 8.34 -11.01
C GLY A 36 0.40 8.94 -9.84
N ILE A 37 -0.31 8.12 -9.05
CA ILE A 37 -1.16 8.61 -7.96
C ILE A 37 -0.50 8.44 -6.59
N ARG A 38 -0.90 9.32 -5.65
CA ARG A 38 -0.68 9.14 -4.22
C ARG A 38 -1.82 8.35 -3.61
N PHE A 39 -1.49 7.43 -2.70
CA PHE A 39 -2.46 6.59 -2.01
C PHE A 39 -2.05 6.37 -0.56
N THR A 40 -3.01 5.92 0.26
CA THR A 40 -2.81 5.70 1.69
C THR A 40 -2.58 4.22 1.98
N VAL A 41 -1.60 3.92 2.83
CA VAL A 41 -1.34 2.58 3.36
C VAL A 41 -1.52 2.60 4.87
N ASP A 42 -2.46 1.79 5.36
CA ASP A 42 -2.72 1.61 6.80
C ASP A 42 -1.67 0.64 7.40
N ASN A 43 -1.18 0.94 8.61
CA ASN A 43 -0.10 0.17 9.24
C ASN A 43 -0.55 -1.18 9.83
N ASN A 44 -1.85 -1.46 9.86
CA ASN A 44 -2.45 -2.68 10.42
C ASN A 44 -3.64 -3.21 9.59
N ILE A 45 -3.44 -3.40 8.28
CA ILE A 45 -4.47 -3.95 7.39
C ILE A 45 -4.75 -5.41 7.74
N LYS A 46 -6.00 -5.72 8.13
CA LYS A 46 -6.46 -7.10 8.45
C LYS A 46 -7.33 -7.72 7.36
N SER A 47 -7.71 -6.95 6.34
CA SER A 47 -8.60 -7.40 5.26
C SER A 47 -7.85 -7.54 3.95
N ARG A 48 -7.97 -8.71 3.32
CA ARG A 48 -7.44 -8.99 1.96
C ARG A 48 -8.02 -8.05 0.93
N HIS A 49 -9.30 -7.67 1.07
CA HIS A 49 -9.95 -6.72 0.17
C HIS A 49 -9.29 -5.34 0.24
N THR A 50 -8.95 -4.86 1.44
CA THR A 50 -8.27 -3.58 1.63
C THR A 50 -6.85 -3.62 1.09
N ALA A 51 -6.08 -4.68 1.36
CA ALA A 51 -4.74 -4.84 0.80
C ALA A 51 -4.74 -4.84 -0.74
N ASN A 52 -5.69 -5.55 -1.36
CA ASN A 52 -5.85 -5.54 -2.81
C ASN A 52 -6.34 -4.20 -3.37
N ALA A 53 -7.12 -3.43 -2.61
CA ALA A 53 -7.51 -2.09 -3.02
C ALA A 53 -6.30 -1.15 -3.10
N VAL A 54 -5.37 -1.26 -2.15
CA VAL A 54 -4.09 -0.52 -2.18
C VAL A 54 -3.26 -0.93 -3.39
N LEU A 55 -3.12 -2.23 -3.69
CA LEU A 55 -2.43 -2.70 -4.90
C LEU A 55 -3.07 -2.11 -6.17
N LYS A 56 -4.40 -2.12 -6.25
CA LYS A 56 -5.12 -1.52 -7.37
C LYS A 56 -4.83 -0.02 -7.52
N GLN A 57 -4.78 0.74 -6.42
CA GLN A 57 -4.40 2.16 -6.43
C GLN A 57 -2.95 2.35 -6.91
N ALA A 58 -2.04 1.48 -6.49
CA ALA A 58 -0.66 1.48 -6.97
C ALA A 58 -0.50 1.09 -8.45
N GLY A 59 -1.57 0.64 -9.12
CA GLY A 59 -1.52 0.15 -10.51
C GLY A 59 -1.06 -1.30 -10.62
N LEU A 60 -1.15 -2.09 -9.55
CA LEU A 60 -0.68 -3.47 -9.47
C LEU A 60 -1.83 -4.47 -9.49
N PRO A 61 -1.59 -5.71 -9.97
CA PRO A 61 -2.57 -6.79 -9.88
C PRO A 61 -2.84 -7.18 -8.43
N LYS A 62 -3.96 -7.88 -8.20
CA LYS A 62 -4.29 -8.46 -6.88
C LYS A 62 -3.27 -9.54 -6.51
N HIS A 63 -2.96 -9.63 -5.21
CA HIS A 63 -2.02 -10.63 -4.66
C HIS A 63 -2.59 -11.35 -3.43
N PHE A 64 -3.54 -10.75 -2.70
CA PHE A 64 -4.12 -11.27 -1.45
C PHE A 64 -5.54 -11.82 -1.61
#